data_AF-A0A3D2YHP0-F1
#
_entry.id   AF-A0A3D2YHP0-F1
#
_cell.length_a   1.000
_cell.length_b   1.000
_cell.length_c   1.000
_cell.angle_alpha   90.00
_cell.angle_beta   90.00
_cell.angle_gamma   90.00
#
_symmetry.space_group_name_H-M   'P 1'
#
loop_
_entity.id
_entity.type
_entity.pdbx_description
1 polymer ?
#
loop_
_entity_poly.entity_id
_entity_poly.type
_entity_poly.pdbx_seq_one_letter_code
_entity_poly.pdbx_strand_id
1 'polypeptide(L)'
;MKKFLAMILALVMALSLVACGDKKDDNQTDDNQGDTNETTYKVAMITDYGDITDQSFNQTTYEACKAFADANKIEFSYFKPAGDNTADRVAMIESAVDQGYNVIVMPGYAFGGAIVEAAPQHKDVKFIALDVGKGDLLEAGVAAKGEEYDYNPDNWDLATYVDMSNVYCAIYQEELCGY
;
A
#
# COMPACT_ATOMS: atom_id res chain seq x y z
N MET A 1 9.42 30.49 42.63
CA MET A 1 8.99 29.30 41.85
C MET A 1 9.75 29.08 40.55
N LYS A 2 10.26 30.11 39.83
CA LYS A 2 11.05 29.89 38.60
C LYS A 2 12.49 29.36 38.83
N LYS A 3 13.08 29.61 40.01
CA LYS A 3 14.44 29.13 40.36
C LYS A 3 14.47 27.70 40.92
N PHE A 4 13.33 27.17 41.37
CA PHE A 4 13.22 25.78 41.84
C PHE A 4 13.01 24.79 40.68
N LEU A 5 12.33 25.22 39.62
CA LEU A 5 12.10 24.41 38.42
C LEU A 5 13.41 24.17 37.63
N ALA A 6 14.30 25.17 37.60
CA ALA A 6 15.61 25.06 36.94
C ALA A 6 16.57 24.07 37.64
N MET A 7 16.46 23.91 38.96
CA MET A 7 17.28 22.95 39.71
C MET A 7 16.84 21.50 39.50
N ILE A 8 15.55 21.26 39.27
CA ILE A 8 15.01 19.92 38.98
C ILE A 8 15.43 19.47 37.57
N LEU A 9 15.42 20.38 36.59
CA LEU A 9 15.80 20.07 35.21
C LEU A 9 17.30 19.75 35.08
N ALA A 10 18.15 20.38 35.88
CA ALA A 10 19.59 20.10 35.91
C ALA A 10 19.92 18.74 36.56
N LEU A 11 19.09 18.27 37.49
CA LEU A 11 19.29 16.99 38.18
C LEU A 11 18.93 15.78 37.29
N VAL A 12 17.93 15.93 36.42
CA VAL A 12 17.51 14.88 35.46
C VAL A 12 18.57 14.65 34.37
N MET A 13 19.32 15.69 33.99
CA MET A 13 20.40 15.56 33.00
C MET A 13 21.68 14.93 33.54
N ALA A 14 21.84 14.77 34.86
CA ALA A 14 23.02 14.16 35.47
C ALA A 14 22.92 12.63 35.63
N LEU A 15 21.74 12.04 35.42
CA LEU A 15 21.47 10.62 35.66
C LEU A 15 21.55 9.74 34.38
N SER A 16 21.77 10.32 33.20
CA SER A 16 21.79 9.59 31.92
C SER A 16 23.16 9.02 31.52
N LEU A 17 24.18 9.07 32.38
CA LEU A 17 25.57 8.71 32.04
C LEU A 17 26.14 7.48 32.75
N VAL A 18 25.31 6.61 33.33
CA VAL A 18 25.76 5.30 33.86
C VAL A 18 24.95 4.17 33.23
N ALA A 19 25.30 3.86 31.97
CA ALA A 19 24.98 2.58 31.35
C ALA A 19 26.15 2.17 30.42
N CYS A 20 27.34 2.11 30.99
CA CYS A 20 28.47 1.35 30.46
C CYS A 20 29.01 0.51 31.61
N GLY A 21 28.67 -0.78 31.58
CA GLY A 21 29.06 -1.77 32.57
C GLY A 21 29.16 -3.12 31.88
N ASP A 22 30.33 -3.35 31.30
CA ASP A 22 30.78 -4.55 30.62
C ASP A 22 30.69 -5.81 31.51
N LYS A 23 30.09 -6.90 31.00
CA LYS A 23 30.48 -8.27 31.38
C LYS A 23 30.06 -9.30 30.32
N LYS A 24 31.09 -9.80 29.63
CA LYS A 24 31.13 -11.05 28.86
C LYS A 24 30.45 -12.21 29.59
N ASP A 25 29.57 -12.91 28.88
CA ASP A 25 29.60 -14.37 28.82
C ASP A 25 29.03 -14.82 27.46
N ASP A 26 29.77 -15.68 26.78
CA ASP A 26 29.47 -16.23 25.47
C ASP A 26 28.16 -17.02 25.49
N ASN A 27 27.18 -16.58 24.71
CA ASN A 27 26.26 -17.49 24.03
C ASN A 27 25.81 -16.86 22.73
N GLN A 28 26.29 -17.46 21.65
CA GLN A 28 25.98 -17.13 20.27
C GLN A 28 24.51 -17.46 20.00
N THR A 29 23.64 -16.47 20.16
CA THR A 29 22.34 -16.40 19.49
C THR A 29 22.38 -15.20 18.54
N ASP A 30 22.01 -15.48 17.30
CA ASP A 30 22.02 -14.57 16.16
C ASP A 30 20.94 -13.48 16.37
N ASP A 31 21.27 -12.47 17.17
CA ASP A 31 20.46 -11.27 17.36
C ASP A 31 20.69 -10.33 16.17
N ASN A 32 19.94 -10.55 15.09
CA ASN A 32 19.58 -9.47 14.18
C ASN A 32 18.59 -8.53 14.90
N GLN A 33 19.11 -7.79 15.88
CA GLN A 33 18.41 -6.64 16.45
C GLN A 33 18.58 -5.46 15.49
N GLY A 34 17.90 -5.58 14.34
CA GLY A 34 17.53 -4.44 13.53
C GLY A 34 16.41 -3.70 14.24
N ASP A 35 16.51 -2.38 14.29
CA ASP A 35 15.47 -1.45 14.71
C ASP A 35 14.23 -1.64 13.82
N THR A 36 13.43 -2.68 14.07
CA THR A 36 12.14 -2.86 13.42
C THR A 36 11.15 -1.96 14.15
N ASN A 37 10.98 -0.76 13.60
CA ASN A 37 9.65 -0.15 13.67
C ASN A 37 8.70 -1.12 12.96
N GLU A 38 8.18 -2.10 13.72
CA GLU A 38 7.19 -3.08 13.29
C GLU A 38 6.06 -2.31 12.61
N THR A 39 6.08 -2.28 11.28
CA THR A 39 5.06 -1.58 10.52
C THR A 39 3.81 -2.44 10.63
N THR A 40 2.88 -2.02 11.49
CA THR A 40 1.59 -2.68 11.61
C THR A 40 0.86 -2.56 10.26
N TYR A 41 0.71 -3.69 9.56
CA TYR A 41 -0.03 -3.73 8.31
C TYR A 41 -1.54 -3.70 8.58
N LYS A 42 -2.25 -2.93 7.75
CA LYS A 42 -3.71 -2.84 7.69
C LYS A 42 -4.13 -2.92 6.23
N VAL A 43 -4.96 -3.90 5.89
CA VAL A 43 -5.34 -4.21 4.50
C VAL A 43 -6.73 -3.67 4.18
N ALA A 44 -6.85 -2.89 3.11
CA ALA A 44 -8.14 -2.51 2.53
C ALA A 44 -8.29 -3.18 1.17
N MET A 45 -9.47 -3.72 0.88
CA MET A 45 -9.87 -4.03 -0.49
C MET A 45 -10.82 -2.93 -0.99
N ILE A 46 -10.61 -2.45 -2.21
CA ILE A 46 -11.48 -1.48 -2.88
C ILE A 46 -11.93 -2.08 -4.21
N THR A 47 -13.23 -2.16 -4.48
CA THR A 47 -13.73 -2.68 -5.77
C THR A 47 -13.66 -1.61 -6.86
N ASP A 48 -13.41 -2.00 -8.11
CA ASP A 48 -13.39 -1.07 -9.24
C ASP A 48 -14.79 -0.74 -9.76
N TYR A 49 -15.66 -1.74 -9.72
CA TYR A 49 -17.07 -1.79 -10.09
C TYR A 49 -17.82 -2.75 -9.16
N GLY A 50 -19.15 -2.65 -9.12
CA GLY A 50 -19.98 -3.64 -8.43
C GLY A 50 -19.73 -3.71 -6.91
N ASP A 51 -19.82 -4.91 -6.35
CA ASP A 51 -19.53 -5.18 -4.93
C ASP A 51 -19.12 -6.63 -4.70
N ILE A 52 -18.82 -6.96 -3.44
CA ILE A 52 -18.34 -8.27 -2.99
C ILE A 52 -19.39 -9.39 -3.00
N THR A 53 -20.58 -9.17 -3.57
CA THR A 53 -21.63 -10.19 -3.73
C THR A 53 -21.82 -10.63 -5.19
N ASP A 54 -20.87 -10.29 -6.06
CA ASP A 54 -20.90 -10.55 -7.49
C ASP A 54 -20.74 -12.03 -7.90
N GLN A 55 -20.55 -12.95 -6.94
CA GLN A 55 -20.33 -14.38 -7.17
C GLN A 55 -19.17 -14.66 -8.14
N SER A 56 -18.21 -13.75 -8.20
CA SER A 56 -17.14 -13.77 -9.20
C SER A 56 -15.89 -13.08 -8.63
N PHE A 57 -15.28 -12.20 -9.42
CA PHE A 57 -13.96 -11.63 -9.21
C PHE A 57 -13.83 -10.83 -7.90
N ASN A 58 -14.79 -9.94 -7.59
CA ASN A 58 -14.71 -9.13 -6.38
C ASN A 58 -14.95 -9.96 -5.13
N GLN A 59 -15.96 -10.84 -5.14
CA GLN A 59 -16.22 -11.73 -4.03
C GLN A 59 -15.02 -12.62 -3.74
N THR A 60 -14.42 -13.24 -4.76
CA THR A 60 -13.24 -14.11 -4.61
C THR A 60 -12.06 -13.34 -4.01
N THR A 61 -11.82 -12.11 -4.49
CA THR A 61 -10.76 -11.25 -3.96
C THR A 61 -11.02 -10.88 -2.50
N TYR A 62 -12.27 -10.53 -2.15
CA TYR A 62 -12.66 -10.22 -0.77
C TYR A 62 -12.44 -11.39 0.17
N GLU A 63 -12.89 -12.59 -0.20
CA GLU A 63 -12.76 -13.79 0.61
C GLU A 63 -11.29 -14.17 0.80
N ALA A 64 -10.45 -14.02 -0.23
CA ALA A 64 -9.02 -14.26 -0.14
C ALA A 64 -8.31 -13.26 0.79
N CYS A 65 -8.58 -11.96 0.63
CA CYS A 65 -8.06 -10.91 1.52
C CYS A 65 -8.48 -11.15 2.97
N LYS A 66 -9.75 -11.48 3.18
CA LYS A 66 -10.29 -11.79 4.51
C LYS A 66 -9.60 -13.01 5.12
N ALA A 67 -9.47 -14.11 4.38
CA ALA A 67 -8.83 -15.32 4.86
C ALA A 67 -7.35 -15.07 5.22
N PHE A 68 -6.62 -14.33 4.39
CA PHE A 68 -5.24 -13.94 4.67
C PHE A 68 -5.13 -13.08 5.93
N ALA A 69 -5.99 -12.06 6.06
CA ALA A 69 -5.98 -11.16 7.20
C ALA A 69 -6.33 -11.88 8.51
N ASP A 70 -7.35 -12.74 8.50
CA ASP A 70 -7.75 -13.55 9.66
C ASP A 70 -6.63 -14.50 10.10
N ALA A 71 -5.95 -15.16 9.15
CA ALA A 71 -4.85 -16.09 9.44
C ALA A 71 -3.62 -15.40 10.05
N ASN A 72 -3.37 -14.14 9.65
CA ASN A 72 -2.20 -13.38 10.08
C ASN A 72 -2.51 -12.33 11.16
N LYS A 73 -3.76 -12.26 11.65
CA LYS A 73 -4.22 -11.28 12.64
C LYS A 73 -4.00 -9.82 12.19
N ILE A 74 -4.24 -9.57 10.91
CA ILE A 74 -4.14 -8.25 10.27
C ILE A 74 -5.53 -7.63 10.21
N GLU A 75 -5.64 -6.32 10.45
CA GLU A 75 -6.91 -5.61 10.28
C GLU A 75 -7.28 -5.54 8.79
N PHE A 76 -8.52 -5.89 8.48
CA PHE A 76 -9.04 -5.90 7.11
C PHE A 76 -10.39 -5.21 7.00
N SER A 77 -10.57 -4.41 5.96
CA SER A 77 -11.87 -3.85 5.58
C SER A 77 -12.05 -3.78 4.07
N TYR A 78 -13.29 -3.61 3.66
CA TYR A 78 -13.73 -3.43 2.29
C TYR A 78 -14.34 -2.04 2.10
N PHE A 79 -14.02 -1.41 0.98
CA PHE A 79 -14.54 -0.12 0.55
C PHE A 79 -15.14 -0.20 -0.85
N LYS A 80 -16.24 0.51 -1.06
CA LYS A 80 -16.93 0.59 -2.35
C LYS A 80 -16.94 2.03 -2.84
N PRO A 81 -16.40 2.33 -4.03
CA PRO A 81 -16.56 3.64 -4.66
C PRO A 81 -18.02 4.06 -4.79
N ALA A 82 -18.28 5.36 -4.66
CA ALA A 82 -19.62 5.92 -4.81
C ALA A 82 -20.16 5.79 -6.25
N GLY A 83 -19.26 5.67 -7.22
CA GLY A 83 -19.58 5.53 -8.63
C GLY A 83 -18.44 4.94 -9.44
N ASP A 84 -18.76 4.70 -10.71
CA ASP A 84 -18.00 3.91 -11.66
C ASP A 84 -16.96 4.77 -12.43
N ASN A 85 -16.25 5.65 -11.73
CA ASN A 85 -15.29 6.60 -12.31
C ASN A 85 -14.00 6.73 -11.48
N THR A 86 -12.94 7.26 -12.10
CA THR A 86 -11.62 7.39 -11.49
C THR A 86 -11.63 8.23 -10.22
N ALA A 87 -12.35 9.36 -10.21
CA ALA A 87 -12.38 10.26 -9.06
C ALA A 87 -12.96 9.59 -7.81
N ASP A 88 -14.03 8.80 -7.97
CA ASP A 88 -14.64 8.05 -6.86
C ASP A 88 -13.71 6.93 -6.35
N ARG A 89 -12.91 6.31 -7.23
CA ARG A 89 -11.89 5.31 -6.82
C ARG A 89 -10.75 5.96 -6.04
N VAL A 90 -10.24 7.10 -6.51
CA VAL A 90 -9.22 7.89 -5.81
C VAL A 90 -9.74 8.31 -4.43
N ALA A 91 -10.97 8.83 -4.35
CA ALA A 91 -11.57 9.23 -3.08
C ALA A 91 -11.68 8.05 -2.08
N MET A 92 -11.96 6.83 -2.55
CA MET A 92 -11.98 5.66 -1.67
C MET A 92 -10.58 5.19 -1.25
N ILE A 93 -9.59 5.30 -2.14
CA ILE A 93 -8.18 5.05 -1.78
C ILE A 93 -7.77 6.02 -0.66
N GLU A 94 -8.00 7.32 -0.84
CA GLU A 94 -7.71 8.34 0.17
C GLU A 94 -8.44 8.06 1.49
N SER A 95 -9.73 7.70 1.42
CA SER A 95 -10.51 7.36 2.61
C SER A 95 -9.95 6.14 3.37
N ALA A 96 -9.47 5.12 2.67
CA ALA A 96 -8.83 3.96 3.29
C ALA A 96 -7.48 4.35 3.91
N VAL A 97 -6.66 5.14 3.21
CA VAL A 97 -5.37 5.62 3.73
C VAL A 97 -5.55 6.49 4.98
N ASP A 98 -6.53 7.39 4.99
CA ASP A 98 -6.88 8.24 6.14
C ASP A 98 -7.32 7.42 7.37
N GLN A 99 -7.89 6.22 7.15
CA GLN A 99 -8.25 5.26 8.20
C GLN A 99 -7.07 4.36 8.64
N GLY A 100 -5.87 4.65 8.12
CA GLY A 100 -4.61 3.99 8.46
C GLY A 100 -4.37 2.69 7.70
N TYR A 101 -5.13 2.40 6.63
CA TYR A 101 -4.83 1.26 5.77
C TYR A 101 -3.60 1.55 4.92
N ASN A 102 -2.61 0.66 4.97
CA ASN A 102 -1.31 0.83 4.30
C ASN A 102 -0.98 -0.28 3.29
N VAL A 103 -1.92 -1.20 3.07
CA VAL A 103 -1.94 -2.14 1.96
C VAL A 103 -3.30 -2.04 1.30
N ILE A 104 -3.36 -1.59 0.05
CA ILE A 104 -4.60 -1.38 -0.70
C ILE A 104 -4.66 -2.39 -1.85
N VAL A 105 -5.62 -3.31 -1.78
CA VAL A 105 -5.88 -4.34 -2.78
C VAL A 105 -7.01 -3.86 -3.70
N MET A 106 -6.74 -3.86 -4.99
CA MET A 106 -7.55 -3.23 -6.02
C MET A 106 -7.78 -4.20 -7.18
N PRO A 107 -8.82 -5.05 -7.13
CA PRO A 107 -9.21 -5.87 -8.26
C PRO A 107 -9.85 -5.04 -9.36
N GLY A 108 -9.24 -5.08 -10.56
CA GLY A 108 -9.83 -4.66 -11.82
C GLY A 108 -9.08 -3.56 -12.54
N TYR A 109 -9.03 -3.68 -13.88
CA TYR A 109 -8.29 -2.79 -14.79
C TYR A 109 -8.63 -1.30 -14.60
N ALA A 110 -9.86 -0.98 -14.20
CA ALA A 110 -10.33 0.40 -14.06
C ALA A 110 -9.68 1.18 -12.91
N PHE A 111 -8.81 0.53 -12.12
CA PHE A 111 -7.91 1.20 -11.18
C PHE A 111 -6.68 1.84 -11.84
N GLY A 112 -6.38 1.57 -13.12
CA GLY A 112 -5.19 2.11 -13.80
C GLY A 112 -5.00 3.61 -13.58
N GLY A 113 -6.03 4.42 -13.87
CA GLY A 113 -6.00 5.86 -13.63
C GLY A 113 -5.89 6.25 -12.15
N ALA A 114 -6.62 5.57 -11.27
CA ALA A 114 -6.60 5.88 -9.84
C ALA A 114 -5.23 5.58 -9.21
N ILE A 115 -4.54 4.55 -9.67
CA ILE A 115 -3.17 4.20 -9.26
C ILE A 115 -2.20 5.31 -9.68
N VAL A 116 -2.29 5.76 -10.94
CA VAL A 116 -1.43 6.85 -11.46
C VAL A 116 -1.58 8.13 -10.64
N GLU A 117 -2.79 8.43 -10.17
CA GLU A 117 -3.06 9.62 -9.35
C GLU A 117 -2.63 9.43 -7.88
N ALA A 118 -3.04 8.33 -7.24
CA ALA A 118 -2.93 8.17 -5.80
C ALA A 118 -1.58 7.60 -5.33
N ALA A 119 -1.02 6.61 -6.04
CA ALA A 119 0.20 5.93 -5.58
C ALA A 119 1.40 6.87 -5.38
N PRO A 120 1.60 7.91 -6.22
CA PRO A 120 2.65 8.90 -5.99
C PRO A 120 2.49 9.74 -4.72
N GLN A 121 1.28 9.92 -4.22
CA GLN A 121 0.99 10.72 -3.02
C GLN A 121 1.18 9.92 -1.72
N HIS A 122 1.23 8.59 -1.80
CA HIS A 122 1.23 7.70 -0.64
C HIS A 122 2.37 6.67 -0.68
N LYS A 123 3.62 7.15 -0.56
CA LYS A 123 4.84 6.32 -0.76
C LYS A 123 5.05 5.20 0.27
N ASP A 124 4.46 5.34 1.44
CA ASP A 124 4.44 4.36 2.53
C ASP A 124 3.35 3.29 2.35
N VAL A 125 2.35 3.56 1.52
CA VAL A 125 1.25 2.63 1.20
C VAL A 125 1.65 1.70 0.07
N LYS A 126 1.33 0.42 0.20
CA LYS A 126 1.50 -0.59 -0.86
C LYS A 126 0.21 -0.76 -1.63
N PHE A 127 0.28 -0.64 -2.95
CA PHE A 127 -0.84 -0.81 -3.86
C PHE A 127 -0.70 -2.16 -4.57
N ILE A 128 -1.67 -3.05 -4.39
CA ILE A 128 -1.73 -4.36 -5.04
C ILE A 128 -2.89 -4.33 -6.02
N ALA A 129 -2.59 -4.30 -7.30
CA ALA A 129 -3.56 -4.18 -8.37
C ALA A 129 -3.72 -5.53 -9.09
N LEU A 130 -4.91 -6.12 -9.03
CA LEU A 130 -5.20 -7.37 -9.73
C LEU A 130 -5.84 -7.04 -11.08
N ASP A 131 -5.39 -7.71 -12.13
CA ASP A 131 -5.87 -7.49 -13.50
C ASP A 131 -5.68 -6.04 -14.01
N VAL A 132 -4.56 -5.42 -13.62
CA VAL A 132 -4.15 -4.11 -14.12
C VAL A 132 -2.87 -4.26 -14.94
N GLY A 133 -2.98 -3.98 -16.24
CA GLY A 133 -1.94 -4.10 -17.23
C GLY A 133 -1.13 -2.83 -17.45
N LYS A 134 -0.04 -2.99 -18.23
CA LYS A 134 0.78 -1.87 -18.71
C LYS A 134 -0.06 -0.83 -19.46
N GLY A 135 -1.02 -1.28 -20.28
CA GLY A 135 -1.91 -0.41 -21.05
C GLY A 135 -2.81 0.46 -20.18
N ASP A 136 -3.42 -0.13 -19.15
CA ASP A 136 -4.35 0.57 -18.25
C ASP A 136 -3.65 1.71 -17.48
N LEU A 137 -2.38 1.49 -17.11
CA LEU A 137 -1.55 2.50 -16.46
C LEU A 137 -1.07 3.57 -17.44
N LEU A 138 -0.68 3.18 -18.65
CA LEU A 138 -0.17 4.11 -19.66
C LEU A 138 -1.24 5.06 -20.17
N GLU A 139 -2.48 4.62 -20.34
CA GLU A 139 -3.56 5.50 -20.79
C GLU A 139 -3.65 6.76 -19.92
N ALA A 140 -3.66 6.58 -18.60
CA ALA A 140 -3.68 7.70 -17.65
C ALA A 140 -2.32 8.39 -17.51
N GLY A 141 -1.21 7.64 -17.43
CA GLY A 141 0.12 8.19 -17.23
C GLY A 141 0.60 9.07 -18.40
N VAL A 142 0.31 8.67 -19.63
CA VAL A 142 0.63 9.42 -20.85
C VAL A 142 -0.24 10.68 -20.93
N ALA A 143 -1.55 10.54 -20.71
CA ALA A 143 -2.47 11.68 -20.68
C ALA A 143 -2.09 12.72 -19.61
N ALA A 144 -1.64 12.27 -18.42
CA ALA A 144 -1.18 13.15 -17.35
C ALA A 144 0.04 14.00 -17.73
N LYS A 145 0.83 13.58 -18.73
CA LYS A 145 1.93 14.35 -19.31
C LYS A 145 1.54 15.24 -20.50
N GLY A 146 0.27 15.20 -20.91
CA GLY A 146 -0.23 15.94 -22.07
C GLY A 146 0.17 15.32 -23.40
N GLU A 147 0.52 14.04 -23.39
CA GLU A 147 0.82 13.23 -24.58
C GLU A 147 -0.41 12.39 -24.97
N GLU A 148 -0.45 11.90 -26.21
CA GLU A 148 -1.55 11.09 -26.74
C GLU A 148 -1.12 9.62 -26.77
N TYR A 149 -1.84 8.77 -26.01
CA TYR A 149 -1.56 7.33 -25.97
C TYR A 149 -2.08 6.64 -27.25
N ASP A 150 -1.22 5.85 -27.89
CA ASP A 150 -1.52 5.19 -29.17
C ASP A 150 -2.16 3.79 -29.02
N TYR A 151 -2.54 3.41 -27.79
CA TYR A 151 -3.09 2.09 -27.45
C TYR A 151 -2.18 0.90 -27.80
N ASN A 152 -0.89 1.15 -28.02
CA ASN A 152 0.13 0.12 -28.16
C ASN A 152 1.15 0.24 -27.02
N PRO A 153 0.99 -0.52 -25.91
CA PRO A 153 1.87 -0.42 -24.74
C PRO A 153 3.36 -0.61 -25.07
N ASP A 154 3.72 -1.34 -26.13
CA ASP A 154 5.11 -1.61 -26.50
C ASP A 154 5.85 -0.36 -27.00
N ASN A 155 5.12 0.66 -27.46
CA ASN A 155 5.70 1.93 -27.92
C ASN A 155 6.13 2.85 -26.76
N TRP A 156 5.83 2.50 -25.52
CA TRP A 156 6.00 3.37 -24.35
C TRP A 156 6.80 2.70 -23.24
N ASP A 157 7.68 3.46 -22.60
CA ASP A 157 8.37 3.04 -21.39
C ASP A 157 7.53 3.40 -20.15
N LEU A 158 6.95 2.40 -19.48
CA LEU A 158 6.05 2.60 -18.34
C LEU A 158 6.70 3.45 -17.23
N ALA A 159 7.98 3.23 -16.93
CA ALA A 159 8.68 3.92 -15.84
C ALA A 159 8.84 5.42 -16.12
N THR A 160 8.74 5.84 -17.38
CA THR A 160 8.71 7.25 -17.74
C THR A 160 7.41 7.91 -17.29
N TYR A 161 6.28 7.20 -17.29
CA TYR A 161 4.95 7.79 -17.09
C TYR A 161 4.32 7.48 -15.73
N VAL A 162 4.70 6.36 -15.11
CA VAL A 162 4.07 5.86 -13.88
C VAL A 162 5.13 5.44 -12.87
N ASP A 163 4.99 5.92 -11.63
CA ASP A 163 5.84 5.51 -10.53
C ASP A 163 5.35 4.19 -9.93
N MET A 164 6.12 3.13 -10.17
CA MET A 164 5.81 1.77 -9.71
C MET A 164 6.49 1.40 -8.39
N SER A 165 7.18 2.32 -7.70
CA SER A 165 7.97 2.02 -6.50
C SER A 165 7.17 1.41 -5.34
N ASN A 166 5.86 1.63 -5.32
CA ASN A 166 4.93 1.11 -4.33
C ASN A 166 3.70 0.42 -4.95
N VAL A 167 3.76 0.08 -6.24
CA VAL A 167 2.66 -0.55 -6.99
C VAL A 167 3.07 -1.95 -7.45
N TYR A 168 2.21 -2.92 -7.20
CA TYR A 168 2.38 -4.33 -7.55
C TYR A 168 1.19 -4.77 -8.40
N CYS A 169 1.42 -4.99 -9.70
CA CYS A 169 0.39 -5.47 -10.61
C CYS A 169 0.48 -6.99 -10.77
N ALA A 170 -0.64 -7.68 -10.61
CA ALA A 170 -0.79 -9.10 -10.89
C ALA A 170 -1.75 -9.27 -12.07
N ILE A 171 -1.22 -9.63 -13.23
CA ILE A 171 -2.00 -9.91 -14.44
C ILE A 171 -2.09 -11.42 -14.59
N TYR A 172 -3.29 -11.91 -14.90
CA TYR A 172 -3.46 -13.31 -15.25
C TYR A 172 -2.75 -13.59 -16.58
N GLN A 173 -1.90 -14.60 -16.61
CA GLN A 173 -1.56 -15.21 -17.88
C GLN A 173 -2.80 -15.96 -18.32
N GLU A 174 -3.51 -15.48 -19.36
CA GLU A 174 -4.59 -16.24 -19.96
C GLU A 174 -4.07 -17.65 -20.27
N GLU A 175 -4.65 -18.67 -19.63
CA GLU A 175 -4.46 -20.03 -20.09
C GLU A 175 -5.04 -20.08 -21.50
N LEU A 176 -4.22 -20.52 -22.46
CA LEU A 176 -4.61 -20.64 -23.87
C LEU A 176 -6.00 -21.28 -23.95
N CYS A 177 -6.92 -20.63 -24.65
CA CYS A 177 -8.28 -21.14 -24.82
C CYS A 177 -8.24 -22.59 -25.34
N GLY A 178 -8.75 -23.52 -24.55
CA GLY A 178 -8.82 -24.95 -24.90
C GLY A 178 -7.82 -25.87 -24.19
N TYR A 179 -7.22 -25.46 -23.07
CA TYR A 179 -6.60 -26.38 -22.11
C TYR A 179 -7.46 -26.53 -20.86
#